data_AF-A0A7L4NSC2-F1
#
_entry.id   AF-A0A7L4NSC2-F1
#
_cell.length_a   1.000
_cell.length_b   1.000
_cell.length_c   1.000
_cell.angle_alpha   90.00
_cell.angle_beta   90.00
_cell.angle_gamma   90.00
#
_symmetry.space_group_name_H-M   'P 1'
#
loop_
_entity.id
_entity.type
_entity.pdbx_description
1 polymer ?
#
loop_
_entity_poly.entity_id
_entity_poly.type
_entity_poly.pdbx_seq_one_letter_code
_entity_poly.pdbx_strand_id
1 'polypeptide(L)'
;PSIYLPPALPPALRRRYVHHRLREALRLAAFGANGLLPVVAYSRLSFRRSPRFLELADLVHTIGESAALGAAGLVLWGDLSYARSAESCASLRHYLVSTLGPYVANVMAAARECSNEQCHGHGRCVRRQPHDLGSLLHLGPRAGPLVSFRCHCYRGWAGKDC
;
A
#
# COMPACT_ATOMS: atom_id res chain seq x y z
N PRO A 1 -11.24 1.57 -1.89
CA PRO A 1 -11.78 0.30 -1.31
C PRO A 1 -11.30 0.10 0.15
N SER A 2 -12.13 -0.42 1.05
CA SER A 2 -11.66 -0.84 2.39
C SER A 2 -10.91 -2.16 2.33
N ILE A 3 -9.73 -2.23 2.93
CA ILE A 3 -8.85 -3.42 3.01
C ILE A 3 -8.56 -3.83 4.47
N TYR A 4 -9.46 -3.49 5.39
CA TYR A 4 -9.29 -3.80 6.81
C TYR A 4 -9.17 -5.31 7.03
N LEU A 5 -8.11 -5.72 7.74
CA LEU A 5 -7.85 -7.12 8.05
C LEU A 5 -8.76 -7.58 9.21
N PRO A 6 -9.62 -8.59 9.01
CA PRO A 6 -10.38 -9.20 10.10
C PRO A 6 -9.45 -9.95 11.08
N PRO A 7 -9.70 -9.92 12.40
CA PRO A 7 -8.90 -10.66 13.37
C PRO A 7 -8.85 -12.17 13.12
N ALA A 8 -9.97 -12.75 12.68
CA ALA A 8 -10.11 -14.17 12.39
C ALA A 8 -9.50 -14.60 11.04
N LEU A 9 -9.01 -13.66 10.22
CA LEU A 9 -8.41 -13.99 8.93
C LEU A 9 -7.04 -14.65 9.13
N PRO A 10 -6.85 -15.90 8.70
CA PRO A 10 -5.58 -16.62 8.87
C PRO A 10 -4.42 -15.85 8.21
N PRO A 11 -3.22 -15.80 8.83
CA PRO A 11 -2.06 -15.09 8.29
C PRO A 11 -1.77 -15.41 6.82
N ALA A 12 -1.85 -16.70 6.45
CA ALA A 12 -1.61 -17.17 5.08
C ALA A 12 -2.57 -16.58 4.02
N LEU A 13 -3.76 -16.11 4.43
CA LEU A 13 -4.77 -15.57 3.53
C LEU A 13 -4.76 -14.04 3.46
N ARG A 14 -4.10 -13.34 4.40
CA ARG A 14 -4.16 -11.87 4.52
C ARG A 14 -3.68 -11.16 3.26
N ARG A 15 -2.56 -11.63 2.67
CA ARG A 15 -2.02 -11.09 1.41
C ARG A 15 -3.01 -11.18 0.27
N ARG A 16 -3.58 -12.38 0.03
CA ARG A 16 -4.55 -12.62 -1.04
C ARG A 16 -5.84 -11.82 -0.83
N TYR A 17 -6.31 -11.75 0.41
CA TYR A 17 -7.49 -10.98 0.78
C TYR A 17 -7.35 -9.50 0.40
N VAL A 18 -6.23 -8.86 0.74
CA VAL A 18 -5.97 -7.46 0.37
C VAL A 18 -5.77 -7.33 -1.14
N HIS A 19 -4.93 -8.18 -1.72
CA HIS A 19 -4.61 -8.18 -3.15
C HIS A 19 -5.87 -8.15 -4.02
N HIS A 20 -6.80 -9.09 -3.81
CA HIS A 20 -7.99 -9.19 -4.64
C HIS A 20 -8.96 -8.00 -4.48
N ARG A 21 -9.04 -7.40 -3.28
CA ARG A 21 -9.87 -6.19 -3.05
C ARG A 21 -9.29 -4.96 -3.76
N LEU A 22 -7.97 -4.83 -3.80
CA LEU A 22 -7.29 -3.77 -4.55
C LEU A 22 -7.42 -4.00 -6.06
N ARG A 23 -7.19 -5.22 -6.52
CA ARG A 23 -7.35 -5.64 -7.91
C ARG A 23 -8.73 -5.30 -8.44
N GLU A 24 -9.78 -5.56 -7.67
CA GLU A 24 -11.14 -5.27 -8.11
C GLU A 24 -11.40 -3.76 -8.23
N ALA A 25 -10.93 -2.96 -7.27
CA ALA A 25 -11.04 -1.51 -7.36
C ALA A 25 -10.27 -0.94 -8.57
N LEU A 26 -9.07 -1.47 -8.85
CA LEU A 26 -8.26 -1.08 -10.00
C LEU A 26 -8.89 -1.53 -11.32
N ARG A 27 -9.52 -2.72 -11.34
CA ARG A 27 -10.28 -3.20 -12.51
C ARG A 27 -11.40 -2.24 -12.84
N LEU A 28 -12.18 -1.80 -11.85
CA LEU A 28 -13.26 -0.83 -12.03
C LEU A 28 -12.72 0.56 -12.44
N ALA A 29 -11.62 0.99 -11.84
CA ALA A 29 -10.99 2.28 -12.15
C ALA A 29 -10.47 2.38 -13.60
N ALA A 30 -10.20 1.25 -14.26
CA ALA A 30 -9.79 1.19 -15.66
C ALA A 30 -10.90 1.54 -16.66
N PHE A 31 -12.17 1.49 -16.25
CA PHE A 31 -13.32 1.87 -17.07
C PHE A 31 -13.76 3.33 -16.88
N GLY A 32 -12.90 4.18 -16.29
CA GLY A 32 -13.19 5.59 -16.10
C GLY A 32 -13.33 6.31 -17.45
N ALA A 33 -14.42 7.06 -17.62
CA ALA A 33 -14.76 7.74 -18.87
C ALA A 33 -13.68 8.71 -19.39
N ASN A 34 -12.84 9.25 -18.50
CA ASN A 34 -11.78 10.22 -18.80
C ASN A 34 -10.37 9.71 -18.43
N GLY A 35 -10.17 8.40 -18.43
CA GLY A 35 -8.93 7.74 -18.03
C GLY A 35 -9.00 7.10 -16.64
N LEU A 36 -7.83 6.73 -16.12
CA LEU A 36 -7.70 5.88 -14.94
C LEU A 36 -8.04 6.64 -13.66
N LEU A 37 -9.08 6.20 -12.95
CA LEU A 37 -9.51 6.81 -11.70
C LEU A 37 -8.48 6.54 -10.57
N PRO A 38 -8.19 7.52 -9.70
CA PRO A 38 -7.29 7.29 -8.57
C PRO A 38 -7.94 6.33 -7.56
N VAL A 39 -7.30 5.18 -7.33
CA VAL A 39 -7.71 4.26 -6.27
C VAL A 39 -7.01 4.63 -4.97
N VAL A 40 -7.78 5.04 -3.96
CA VAL A 40 -7.30 5.27 -2.61
C VAL A 40 -7.86 4.19 -1.69
N ALA A 41 -6.96 3.38 -1.11
CA ALA A 41 -7.35 2.28 -0.22
C ALA A 41 -7.57 2.79 1.21
N TYR A 42 -8.57 2.25 1.90
CA TYR A 42 -8.76 2.49 3.33
C TYR A 42 -8.16 1.32 4.11
N SER A 43 -7.12 1.58 4.90
CA SER A 43 -6.51 0.61 5.81
C SER A 43 -6.63 1.09 7.27
N ARG A 44 -6.23 0.23 8.21
CA ARG A 44 -6.19 0.53 9.65
C ARG A 44 -4.80 0.25 10.19
N LEU A 45 -4.51 0.86 11.34
CA LEU A 45 -3.33 0.57 12.16
C LEU A 45 -3.44 -0.77 12.91
N SER A 46 -4.67 -1.22 13.15
CA SER A 46 -5.02 -2.43 13.89
C SER A 46 -5.96 -3.34 13.09
N PHE A 47 -6.11 -4.59 13.55
CA PHE A 47 -7.15 -5.46 13.01
C PHE A 47 -8.54 -4.84 13.18
N ARG A 48 -9.46 -5.15 12.26
CA ARG A 48 -10.84 -4.64 12.27
C ARG A 48 -11.50 -4.92 13.62
N ARG A 49 -11.99 -3.87 14.29
CA ARG A 49 -12.65 -3.95 15.61
C ARG A 49 -11.77 -4.62 16.69
N SER A 50 -10.46 -4.40 16.63
CA SER A 50 -9.50 -4.92 17.61
C SER A 50 -8.46 -3.85 17.96
N PRO A 51 -7.98 -3.80 19.22
CA PRO A 51 -6.89 -2.91 19.61
C PRO A 51 -5.52 -3.42 19.16
N ARG A 52 -5.42 -4.65 18.66
CA ARG A 52 -4.13 -5.26 18.27
C ARG A 52 -3.62 -4.60 16.99
N PHE A 53 -2.51 -3.86 17.11
CA PHE A 53 -1.83 -3.26 15.96
C PHE A 53 -1.39 -4.32 14.95
N LEU A 54 -1.33 -3.91 13.69
CA LEU A 54 -0.82 -4.73 12.60
C LEU A 54 0.69 -4.92 12.76
N GLU A 55 1.17 -6.13 12.56
CA GLU A 55 2.61 -6.38 12.55
C GLU A 55 3.22 -5.94 11.21
N LEU A 56 4.55 -5.89 11.13
CA LEU A 56 5.24 -5.51 9.90
C LEU A 56 4.79 -6.35 8.69
N ALA A 57 4.59 -7.66 8.86
CA ALA A 57 4.09 -8.53 7.81
C ALA A 57 2.69 -8.13 7.31
N ASP A 58 1.81 -7.68 8.20
CA ASP A 58 0.48 -7.19 7.85
C ASP A 58 0.54 -5.83 7.15
N LEU A 59 1.46 -4.94 7.54
CA LEU A 59 1.71 -3.69 6.84
C LEU A 59 2.25 -3.92 5.42
N VAL A 60 3.09 -4.95 5.24
CA VAL A 60 3.54 -5.41 3.93
C VAL A 60 2.36 -5.87 3.07
N HIS A 61 1.48 -6.69 3.63
CA HIS A 61 0.29 -7.18 2.93
C HIS A 61 -0.78 -6.10 2.68
N THR A 62 -0.72 -4.95 3.34
CA THR A 62 -1.68 -3.85 3.19
C THR A 62 -1.11 -2.68 2.42
N ILE A 63 -0.26 -1.87 3.06
CA ILE A 63 0.36 -0.67 2.47
C ILE A 63 1.33 -1.05 1.35
N GLY A 64 2.16 -2.07 1.57
CA GLY A 64 3.13 -2.52 0.55
C GLY A 64 2.44 -3.01 -0.72
N GLU A 65 1.43 -3.87 -0.56
CA GLU A 65 0.63 -4.36 -1.69
C GLU A 65 -0.13 -3.24 -2.42
N SER A 66 -0.61 -2.24 -1.68
CA SER A 66 -1.27 -1.07 -2.28
C SER A 66 -0.32 -0.27 -3.17
N ALA A 67 0.90 0.00 -2.70
CA ALA A 67 1.92 0.69 -3.48
C ALA A 67 2.33 -0.15 -4.70
N ALA A 68 2.59 -1.45 -4.52
CA ALA A 68 3.03 -2.34 -5.59
C ALA A 68 1.99 -2.46 -6.73
N LEU A 69 0.70 -2.42 -6.41
CA LEU A 69 -0.38 -2.43 -7.40
C LEU A 69 -0.67 -1.06 -8.04
N GLY A 70 0.06 0.00 -7.65
CA GLY A 70 -0.11 1.33 -8.23
C GLY A 70 -1.32 2.10 -7.70
N ALA A 71 -1.79 1.81 -6.48
CA ALA A 71 -2.79 2.64 -5.83
C ALA A 71 -2.31 4.10 -5.77
N ALA A 72 -3.23 5.06 -5.91
CA ALA A 72 -2.92 6.49 -5.83
C ALA A 72 -2.51 6.91 -4.42
N GLY A 73 -2.96 6.16 -3.41
CA GLY A 73 -2.62 6.40 -2.03
C GLY A 73 -3.41 5.49 -1.10
N LEU A 74 -3.27 5.77 0.19
CA LEU A 74 -3.91 5.01 1.24
C LEU A 74 -4.31 5.94 2.40
N VAL A 75 -5.53 5.76 2.90
CA VAL A 75 -6.04 6.43 4.09
C VAL A 75 -5.91 5.47 5.26
N LEU A 76 -5.15 5.86 6.27
CA LEU A 76 -5.07 5.15 7.55
C LEU A 76 -6.19 5.64 8.45
N TRP A 77 -7.23 4.83 8.58
CA TRP A 77 -8.39 5.15 9.40
C TRP A 77 -8.22 4.57 10.81
N GLY A 78 -8.65 5.35 11.80
CA GLY A 78 -8.69 4.96 13.20
C GLY A 78 -10.00 5.36 13.83
N ASP A 79 -10.43 4.59 14.81
CA ASP A 79 -11.52 5.00 15.70
C ASP A 79 -10.93 5.49 17.03
N LEU A 80 -11.79 6.07 17.86
CA LEU A 80 -11.38 6.69 19.12
C LEU A 80 -10.67 5.72 20.07
N SER A 81 -10.78 4.39 19.88
CA SER A 81 -10.12 3.40 20.74
C SER A 81 -8.61 3.58 20.84
N TYR A 82 -7.94 4.12 19.82
CA TYR A 82 -6.50 4.35 19.85
C TYR A 82 -6.07 5.47 20.81
N ALA A 83 -7.00 6.34 21.19
CA ALA A 83 -6.73 7.53 21.99
C ALA A 83 -7.64 7.63 23.23
N ARG A 84 -8.16 6.48 23.72
CA ARG A 84 -9.09 6.45 24.87
C ARG A 84 -8.44 6.69 26.22
N SER A 85 -7.13 6.49 26.35
CA SER A 85 -6.38 6.68 27.60
C SER A 85 -4.94 7.12 27.31
N ALA A 86 -4.25 7.61 28.34
CA ALA A 86 -2.83 7.98 28.25
C ALA A 86 -1.96 6.78 27.80
N GLU A 87 -2.25 5.58 28.30
CA GLU A 87 -1.57 4.34 27.93
C GLU A 87 -1.84 3.97 26.47
N SER A 88 -3.08 4.14 26.00
CA SER A 88 -3.45 3.88 24.60
C SER A 88 -2.69 4.82 23.66
N CYS A 89 -2.63 6.12 23.99
CA CYS A 89 -1.86 7.11 23.26
C CYS A 89 -0.35 6.81 23.28
N ALA A 90 0.21 6.41 24.43
CA ALA A 90 1.61 6.03 24.56
C ALA A 90 1.95 4.80 23.71
N SER A 91 1.08 3.78 23.72
CA SER A 91 1.23 2.58 22.89
C SER A 91 1.14 2.89 21.40
N LEU A 92 0.18 3.75 21.00
CA LEU A 92 0.08 4.24 19.63
C LEU A 92 1.36 4.99 19.22
N ARG A 93 1.83 5.94 20.04
CA ARG A 93 3.06 6.69 19.76
C ARG A 93 4.25 5.74 19.57
N HIS A 94 4.40 4.76 20.46
CA HIS A 94 5.44 3.76 20.34
C HIS A 94 5.33 2.99 19.01
N TYR A 95 4.14 2.52 18.64
CA TYR A 95 3.91 1.81 17.38
C TYR A 95 4.19 2.68 16.13
N LEU A 96 3.80 3.96 16.18
CA LEU A 96 4.07 4.93 15.11
C LEU A 96 5.58 5.11 14.89
N VAL A 97 6.35 5.28 15.97
CA VAL A 97 7.79 5.55 15.88
C VAL A 97 8.58 4.28 15.55
N SER A 98 8.24 3.15 16.16
CA SER A 98 9.03 1.91 16.04
C SER A 98 8.72 1.09 14.79
N THR A 99 7.48 1.13 14.30
CA THR A 99 7.00 0.16 13.29
C THR A 99 6.38 0.85 12.09
N LEU A 100 5.29 1.61 12.28
CA LEU A 100 4.52 2.14 11.15
C LEU A 100 5.27 3.22 10.39
N GLY A 101 5.80 4.23 11.10
CA GLY A 101 6.48 5.38 10.52
C GLY A 101 7.67 4.98 9.65
N PRO A 102 8.63 4.18 10.16
CA PRO A 102 9.74 3.68 9.35
C PRO A 102 9.29 2.91 8.11
N TYR A 103 8.24 2.07 8.24
CA TYR A 103 7.74 1.28 7.13
C TYR A 103 7.06 2.14 6.04
N VAL A 104 6.22 3.11 6.45
CA VAL A 104 5.59 4.06 5.54
C VAL A 104 6.65 4.90 4.83
N ALA A 105 7.65 5.39 5.55
CA ALA A 105 8.75 6.16 4.97
C ALA A 105 9.51 5.34 3.92
N ASN A 106 9.80 4.06 4.19
CA ASN A 106 10.46 3.16 3.24
C ASN A 106 9.64 2.99 1.95
N VAL A 107 8.35 2.65 2.06
CA VAL A 107 7.47 2.45 0.88
C VAL A 107 7.32 3.74 0.07
N MET A 108 7.14 4.88 0.75
CA MET A 108 7.01 6.18 0.07
C MET A 108 8.29 6.58 -0.66
N ALA A 109 9.44 6.38 -0.02
CA ALA A 109 10.73 6.66 -0.64
C ALA A 109 10.99 5.72 -1.84
N ALA A 110 10.72 4.42 -1.70
CA ALA A 110 10.84 3.46 -2.81
C ALA A 110 9.93 3.78 -3.99
N ALA A 111 8.67 4.17 -3.72
CA ALA A 111 7.74 4.55 -4.77
C ALA A 111 8.18 5.84 -5.50
N ARG A 112 8.73 6.81 -4.77
CA ARG A 112 9.27 8.06 -5.34
C ARG A 112 10.53 7.80 -6.16
N GLU A 113 11.45 7.01 -5.64
CA GLU A 113 12.67 6.59 -6.35
C GLU A 113 12.30 5.91 -7.67
N CYS A 114 11.42 4.91 -7.62
CA CYS A 114 10.99 4.19 -8.82
C CYS A 114 10.29 5.11 -9.82
N SER A 115 9.43 6.02 -9.35
CA SER A 115 8.81 7.04 -10.20
C SER A 115 9.86 7.89 -10.92
N ASN A 116 10.91 8.35 -10.22
CA ASN A 116 11.95 9.19 -10.80
C ASN A 116 12.84 8.42 -11.77
N GLU A 117 13.35 7.26 -11.34
CA GLU A 117 14.35 6.47 -12.07
C GLU A 117 13.78 5.72 -13.28
N GLN A 118 12.55 5.20 -13.17
CA GLN A 118 11.94 4.38 -14.22
C GLN A 118 10.87 5.13 -15.01
N CYS A 119 10.18 6.09 -14.39
CA CYS A 119 9.05 6.78 -14.99
C CYS A 119 9.29 8.30 -15.17
N HIS A 120 10.56 8.73 -15.13
CA HIS A 120 11.01 10.13 -15.27
C HIS A 120 10.29 11.15 -14.35
N GLY A 121 9.72 10.71 -13.23
CA GLY A 121 8.94 11.56 -12.33
C GLY A 121 7.51 11.82 -12.79
N HIS A 122 7.08 11.20 -13.88
CA HIS A 122 5.84 11.48 -14.59
C HIS A 122 4.84 10.31 -14.62
N GLY A 123 5.13 9.26 -13.84
CA GLY A 123 4.24 8.13 -13.65
C GLY A 123 4.47 7.41 -12.34
N ARG A 124 3.62 6.43 -12.06
CA ARG A 124 3.76 5.54 -10.90
C ARG A 124 4.29 4.20 -11.35
N CYS A 125 5.15 3.60 -10.55
CA CYS A 125 5.52 2.21 -10.73
C CYS A 125 4.38 1.28 -10.34
N VAL A 126 4.07 0.34 -11.23
CA VAL A 126 3.05 -0.68 -11.05
C VAL A 126 3.65 -2.03 -11.37
N ARG A 127 3.42 -3.00 -10.49
CA ARG A 127 3.91 -4.37 -10.65
C ARG A 127 3.42 -4.96 -11.99
N ARG A 128 4.35 -5.46 -12.79
CA ARG A 128 4.08 -6.02 -14.13
C ARG A 128 3.18 -7.24 -14.06
N GLN A 129 3.50 -8.16 -13.15
CA GLN A 129 2.78 -9.41 -12.93
C GLN A 129 1.99 -9.30 -11.62
N PRO A 130 0.69 -8.96 -11.66
CA PRO A 130 -0.07 -8.75 -10.44
C PRO A 130 -0.07 -9.97 -9.51
N HIS A 131 0.02 -11.19 -10.08
CA HIS A 131 0.06 -12.45 -9.35
C HIS A 131 1.42 -12.78 -8.70
N ASP A 132 2.50 -12.14 -9.13
CA ASP A 132 3.77 -12.20 -8.40
C ASP A 132 3.66 -11.31 -7.16
N LEU A 133 3.03 -11.85 -6.13
CA LEU A 133 2.81 -11.12 -4.90
C LEU A 133 4.14 -10.76 -4.20
N GLY A 134 5.27 -11.41 -4.55
CA GLY A 134 6.59 -11.22 -3.95
C GLY A 134 7.23 -9.87 -4.26
N SER A 135 6.97 -9.33 -5.45
CA SER A 135 7.51 -8.06 -5.90
C SER A 135 6.81 -6.87 -5.19
N LEU A 136 7.56 -6.17 -4.34
CA LEU A 136 7.12 -5.04 -3.52
C LEU A 136 8.04 -3.83 -3.72
N LEU A 137 7.49 -2.63 -3.52
CA LEU A 137 8.25 -1.37 -3.55
C LEU A 137 8.82 -1.08 -2.15
N HIS A 138 10.03 -1.57 -1.88
CA HIS A 138 10.80 -1.31 -0.67
C HIS A 138 12.22 -0.84 -1.03
N LEU A 139 12.87 -0.11 -0.11
CA LEU A 139 14.30 0.18 -0.17
C LEU A 139 15.11 -0.90 0.56
N GLY A 140 16.31 -1.21 0.05
CA GLY A 140 17.29 -2.11 0.68
C GLY A 140 17.19 -3.59 0.24
N PRO A 141 17.62 -4.57 1.05
CA PRO A 141 17.70 -5.99 0.66
C PRO A 141 16.33 -6.66 0.39
N ARG A 142 15.22 -5.95 0.69
CA ARG A 142 13.85 -6.35 0.34
C ARG A 142 13.30 -5.64 -0.89
N ALA A 143 14.10 -4.83 -1.57
CA ALA A 143 13.72 -4.20 -2.82
C ALA A 143 13.44 -5.28 -3.87
N GLY A 144 12.22 -5.29 -4.41
CA GLY A 144 11.97 -6.02 -5.64
C GLY A 144 12.79 -5.40 -6.76
N PRO A 145 13.34 -6.19 -7.70
CA PRO A 145 14.12 -5.62 -8.77
C PRO A 145 13.22 -4.73 -9.65
N LEU A 146 13.68 -3.52 -10.00
CA LEU A 146 12.92 -2.50 -10.75
C LEU A 146 12.32 -3.04 -12.07
N VAL A 147 12.95 -4.07 -12.65
CA VAL A 147 12.42 -4.78 -13.82
C VAL A 147 11.04 -5.42 -13.60
N SER A 148 10.66 -5.68 -12.35
CA SER A 148 9.35 -6.23 -11.96
C SER A 148 8.24 -5.18 -12.04
N PHE A 149 8.59 -3.93 -12.25
CA PHE A 149 7.69 -2.79 -12.35
C PHE A 149 7.66 -2.20 -13.76
N ARG A 150 6.54 -1.58 -14.09
CA ARG A 150 6.32 -0.77 -15.29
C ARG A 150 5.68 0.55 -14.89
N CYS A 151 5.74 1.53 -15.77
CA CYS A 151 5.14 2.82 -15.51
C CYS A 151 3.66 2.86 -15.87
N HIS A 152 2.92 3.59 -15.06
CA HIS A 152 1.57 4.05 -15.34
C HIS A 152 1.60 5.57 -15.27
N CYS A 153 1.52 6.21 -16.43
CA CYS A 153 1.76 7.63 -16.58
C CYS A 153 0.66 8.49 -15.97
N TYR A 154 1.06 9.65 -15.44
CA TYR A 154 0.12 10.68 -15.07
C TYR A 154 -0.55 11.28 -16.30
N ARG A 155 -1.67 11.97 -16.08
CA ARG A 155 -2.41 12.61 -17.17
C ARG A 155 -1.50 13.60 -17.91
N GLY A 156 -1.44 13.49 -19.24
CA GLY A 156 -0.60 14.31 -20.10
C GLY A 156 0.71 13.64 -20.54
N TRP A 157 1.04 12.48 -19.97
CA TRP A 157 2.25 11.74 -20.26
C TRP A 157 1.94 10.37 -20.88
N ALA A 158 2.84 9.86 -21.72
CA ALA A 158 2.64 8.62 -22.47
C ALA A 158 3.97 7.94 -22.81
N GLY A 159 3.89 6.69 -23.25
CA GLY A 159 5.06 5.87 -23.57
C GLY A 159 5.37 4.86 -22.46
N LYS A 160 6.48 4.15 -22.62
CA LYS A 160 6.88 3.07 -21.69
C LYS A 160 7.31 3.61 -20.32
N ASP A 161 7.90 4.81 -20.32
CA ASP A 161 8.60 5.42 -19.18
C ASP A 161 8.06 6.85 -18.84
N CYS A 162 6.91 7.23 -19.41
CA CYS A 162 6.07 8.41 -19.07
C CYS A 162 6.62 9.83 -19.24
#